data_AF-A0A849X1S9-F1
#
_entry.id   AF-A0A849X1S9-F1
#
_cell.length_a   1.000
_cell.length_b   1.000
_cell.length_c   1.000
_cell.angle_alpha   90.00
_cell.angle_beta   90.00
_cell.angle_gamma   90.00
#
_symmetry.space_group_name_H-M   'P 1'
#
loop_
_entity.id
_entity.type
_entity.pdbx_description
1 polymer ?
#
loop_
_entity_poly.entity_id
_entity_poly.type
_entity_poly.pdbx_seq_one_letter_code
_entity_poly.pdbx_strand_id
1 'polypeptide(L)'
;MTRSARIILLLTSLTSFSAAAIECGPADPRLFPANPANFSKGETAATWELRVDFSVINDPTIELSERERARSLGTFHVDGREFPVEVSAKGKFRFEECSMRPLSVKILADTPFGKKGKKLRLTTVCYRETDWIEQAKRNLLKEYAVNRAVAELPGPHLATRLINLRLRTPEGELYLEAPAFLGESDKALASRCGMRVREEVVHKWSQEKRTFERFLRQSDGSLRPWDYEYDPEAETRMEFTNRLINNIDFLVEEDHNVIPLVPENAADRRIFLIPYDFDLSQAAGGTYYAFQGGAAENAKALAAWVGGAQRKEFLDAWPRMRSALESVPLDPQGKKEILEWFGIHARGLE
;
A
#
# COMPACT_ATOMS: atom_id res chain seq x y z
N MET A 1 -21.67 63.83 11.87
CA MET A 1 -20.44 63.05 11.59
C MET A 1 -20.76 61.57 11.71
N THR A 2 -21.11 60.93 10.60
CA THR A 2 -21.47 59.50 10.53
C THR A 2 -20.50 58.84 9.56
N ARG A 3 -19.58 58.00 10.09
CA ARG A 3 -18.63 57.24 9.27
C ARG A 3 -19.30 55.95 8.82
N SER A 4 -19.55 55.86 7.51
CA SER A 4 -20.05 54.67 6.84
C SER A 4 -18.89 53.71 6.56
N ALA A 5 -18.94 52.50 7.10
CA ALA A 5 -17.95 51.46 6.85
C ALA A 5 -18.27 50.76 5.52
N ARG A 6 -17.39 50.89 4.53
CA ARG A 6 -17.44 50.11 3.29
C ARG A 6 -16.84 48.73 3.55
N ILE A 7 -17.68 47.71 3.59
CA ILE A 7 -17.27 46.31 3.51
C ILE A 7 -16.88 46.05 2.05
N ILE A 8 -15.59 45.81 1.80
CA ILE A 8 -15.08 45.35 0.51
C ILE A 8 -15.22 43.81 0.54
N LEU A 9 -16.24 43.28 -0.14
CA LEU A 9 -16.29 41.86 -0.48
C LEU A 9 -15.24 41.59 -1.55
N LEU A 10 -14.13 40.97 -1.17
CA LEU A 10 -13.24 40.30 -2.12
C LEU A 10 -13.94 39.02 -2.61
N LEU A 11 -14.55 39.11 -3.79
CA LEU A 11 -14.90 37.95 -4.59
C LEU A 11 -13.59 37.33 -5.10
N THR A 12 -13.07 36.34 -4.38
CA THR A 12 -12.06 35.44 -4.93
C THR A 12 -12.73 34.56 -5.97
N SER A 13 -12.47 34.83 -7.24
CA SER A 13 -12.85 33.95 -8.33
C SER A 13 -12.12 32.62 -8.14
N LEU A 14 -12.85 31.57 -7.75
CA LEU A 14 -12.40 30.19 -7.86
C LEU A 14 -12.27 29.87 -9.35
N THR A 15 -11.12 30.21 -9.94
CA THR A 15 -10.72 29.61 -11.21
C THR A 15 -10.48 28.15 -10.92
N SER A 16 -11.37 27.30 -11.41
CA SER A 16 -11.20 25.86 -11.47
C SER A 16 -9.93 25.56 -12.28
N PHE A 17 -8.81 25.38 -11.58
CA PHE A 17 -7.66 24.71 -12.15
C PHE A 17 -8.08 23.27 -12.40
N SER A 18 -8.59 22.99 -13.60
CA SER A 18 -8.65 21.63 -14.10
C SER A 18 -7.21 21.22 -14.36
N ALA A 19 -6.53 20.77 -13.30
CA ALA A 19 -5.32 20.00 -13.48
C ALA A 19 -5.71 18.81 -14.36
N ALA A 20 -5.00 18.60 -15.46
CA ALA A 20 -5.18 17.39 -16.26
C ALA A 20 -5.05 16.20 -15.30
N ALA A 21 -6.11 15.41 -15.16
CA ALA A 21 -6.10 14.22 -14.36
C ALA A 21 -4.93 13.35 -14.82
N ILE A 22 -4.11 12.90 -13.87
CA ILE A 22 -3.00 12.00 -14.22
C ILE A 22 -3.59 10.69 -14.73
N GLU A 23 -3.35 10.43 -16.00
CA GLU A 23 -3.64 9.15 -16.61
C GLU A 23 -2.53 8.17 -16.25
N CYS A 24 -2.77 7.36 -15.23
CA CYS A 24 -1.97 6.15 -15.03
C CYS A 24 -2.41 5.09 -16.03
N GLY A 25 -1.46 4.54 -16.79
CA GLY A 25 -1.72 3.37 -17.62
C GLY A 25 -2.15 2.15 -16.79
N PRO A 26 -2.65 1.09 -17.44
CA PRO A 26 -2.93 -0.18 -16.77
C PRO A 26 -1.63 -0.80 -16.23
N ALA A 27 -1.74 -1.54 -15.12
CA ALA A 27 -0.62 -2.30 -14.56
C ALA A 27 -0.05 -3.27 -15.61
N ASP A 28 1.24 -3.63 -15.52
CA ASP A 28 1.83 -4.60 -16.46
C ASP A 28 1.01 -5.91 -16.35
N PRO A 29 0.28 -6.30 -17.41
CA PRO A 29 -0.69 -7.38 -17.31
C PRO A 29 -0.02 -8.74 -17.02
N ARG A 30 1.30 -8.85 -17.20
CA ARG A 30 2.07 -10.05 -16.84
C ARG A 30 2.30 -10.17 -15.33
N LEU A 31 2.42 -9.03 -14.64
CA LEU A 31 2.55 -8.98 -13.18
C LEU A 31 1.17 -8.94 -12.51
N PHE A 32 0.30 -8.10 -13.06
CA PHE A 32 -0.97 -7.70 -12.49
C PHE A 32 -2.00 -7.68 -13.63
N PRO A 33 -2.53 -8.84 -14.04
CA PRO A 33 -3.52 -8.89 -15.12
C PRO A 33 -4.67 -7.94 -14.80
N ALA A 34 -5.09 -7.17 -15.81
CA ALA A 34 -6.20 -6.24 -15.67
C ALA A 34 -7.42 -7.02 -15.16
N ASN A 35 -7.97 -6.55 -14.04
CA ASN A 35 -9.16 -7.01 -13.34
C ASN A 35 -9.79 -8.26 -13.98
N PRO A 36 -9.44 -9.49 -13.56
CA PRO A 36 -10.02 -10.64 -14.21
C PRO A 36 -11.49 -10.65 -13.81
N ALA A 37 -12.35 -10.35 -14.77
CA ALA A 37 -13.79 -10.62 -14.68
C ALA A 37 -14.08 -12.09 -14.26
N ASN A 38 -13.05 -12.95 -14.28
CA ASN A 38 -13.07 -14.34 -13.89
C ASN A 38 -12.84 -14.67 -12.40
N PHE A 39 -12.44 -13.75 -11.52
CA PHE A 39 -12.44 -14.08 -10.08
C PHE A 39 -13.86 -14.39 -9.57
N SER A 40 -14.88 -13.82 -10.22
CA SER A 40 -16.29 -14.14 -9.96
C SER A 40 -16.69 -15.59 -10.28
N LYS A 41 -15.84 -16.35 -10.99
CA LYS A 41 -16.05 -17.76 -11.37
C LYS A 41 -15.13 -18.75 -10.65
N GLY A 42 -14.60 -18.41 -9.47
CA GLY A 42 -13.84 -19.36 -8.66
C GLY A 42 -12.49 -19.77 -9.26
N GLU A 43 -11.87 -18.93 -10.10
CA GLU A 43 -10.46 -19.09 -10.44
C GLU A 43 -9.63 -19.06 -9.14
N THR A 44 -9.03 -20.20 -8.82
CA THR A 44 -8.14 -20.35 -7.68
C THR A 44 -6.92 -19.47 -7.88
N ALA A 45 -6.48 -18.77 -6.83
CA ALA A 45 -5.23 -18.01 -6.86
C ALA A 45 -4.11 -18.92 -7.40
N ALA A 46 -3.34 -18.44 -8.38
CA ALA A 46 -2.27 -19.23 -8.98
C ALA A 46 -1.34 -19.78 -7.89
N THR A 47 -1.00 -21.07 -7.95
CA THR A 47 -0.08 -21.68 -7.01
C THR A 47 1.34 -21.49 -7.48
N TRP A 48 2.13 -20.75 -6.71
CA TRP A 48 3.56 -20.57 -6.94
C TRP A 48 4.36 -21.19 -5.80
N GLU A 49 5.57 -21.64 -6.11
CA GLU A 49 6.43 -22.31 -5.12
C GLU A 49 7.77 -21.57 -4.98
N LEU A 50 8.14 -21.24 -3.75
CA LEU A 50 9.43 -20.66 -3.40
C LEU A 50 10.23 -21.67 -2.59
N ARG A 51 11.40 -22.06 -3.11
CA ARG A 51 12.32 -22.99 -2.47
C ARG A 51 13.56 -22.27 -2.00
N VAL A 52 13.71 -22.10 -0.69
CA VAL A 52 14.85 -21.40 -0.06
C VAL A 52 15.06 -21.92 1.37
N ASP A 53 16.20 -21.56 1.96
CA ASP A 53 16.47 -21.86 3.37
C ASP A 53 15.73 -20.87 4.29
N PHE A 54 14.54 -21.26 4.75
CA PHE A 54 13.75 -20.48 5.70
C PHE A 54 14.35 -20.47 7.11
N SER A 55 15.24 -21.41 7.45
CA SER A 55 15.93 -21.38 8.75
C SER A 55 16.89 -20.19 8.84
N VAL A 56 17.47 -19.78 7.71
CA VAL A 56 18.30 -18.56 7.60
C VAL A 56 17.44 -17.30 7.52
N ILE A 57 16.36 -17.31 6.72
CA ILE A 57 15.51 -16.12 6.52
C ILE A 57 14.77 -15.73 7.81
N ASN A 58 14.22 -16.71 8.51
CA ASN A 58 13.41 -16.52 9.71
C ASN A 58 14.20 -16.81 11.00
N ASP A 59 15.53 -16.81 10.95
CA ASP A 59 16.37 -16.99 12.14
C ASP A 59 16.03 -15.87 13.16
N PRO A 60 15.49 -16.24 14.36
CA PRO A 60 15.10 -15.26 15.38
C PRO A 60 16.30 -14.59 16.04
N THR A 61 17.51 -15.11 15.86
CA THR A 61 18.75 -14.51 16.39
C THR A 61 19.31 -13.39 15.51
N ILE A 62 18.79 -13.24 14.28
CA ILE A 62 19.15 -12.13 13.41
C ILE A 62 18.31 -10.92 13.80
N GLU A 63 18.99 -9.90 14.32
CA GLU A 63 18.42 -8.60 14.65
C GLU A 63 18.16 -7.76 13.39
N LEU A 64 17.27 -6.76 13.49
CA LEU A 64 16.92 -5.89 12.36
C LEU A 64 18.14 -5.16 11.76
N SER A 65 19.09 -4.75 12.61
CA SER A 65 20.34 -4.11 12.19
C SER A 65 21.21 -5.01 11.31
N GLU A 66 21.01 -6.33 11.41
CA GLU A 66 21.74 -7.37 10.70
C GLU A 66 20.90 -8.05 9.61
N ARG A 67 19.74 -7.48 9.23
CA ARG A 67 18.79 -8.06 8.25
C ARG A 67 19.41 -8.52 6.93
N GLU A 68 20.58 -8.00 6.57
CA GLU A 68 21.34 -8.42 5.39
C GLU A 68 21.79 -9.89 5.48
N ARG A 69 21.90 -10.45 6.69
CA ARG A 69 22.16 -11.88 6.96
C ARG A 69 20.94 -12.76 6.74
N ALA A 70 19.72 -12.21 6.82
CA ALA A 70 18.47 -12.94 6.59
C ALA A 70 18.19 -13.08 5.08
N ARG A 71 19.11 -13.75 4.38
CA ARG A 71 19.12 -13.93 2.93
C ARG A 71 19.42 -15.37 2.54
N SER A 72 18.73 -15.86 1.53
CA SER A 72 18.94 -17.20 0.99
C SER A 72 18.80 -17.20 -0.53
N LEU A 73 19.63 -18.00 -1.19
CA LEU A 73 19.50 -18.29 -2.61
C LEU A 73 18.58 -19.50 -2.79
N GLY A 74 17.89 -19.56 -3.92
CA GLY A 74 17.09 -20.73 -4.25
C GLY A 74 16.33 -20.58 -5.55
N THR A 75 15.15 -21.19 -5.63
CA THR A 75 14.34 -21.21 -6.85
C THR A 75 12.92 -20.74 -6.61
N PHE A 76 12.36 -20.07 -7.61
CA PHE A 76 10.98 -19.62 -7.62
C PHE A 76 10.27 -20.17 -8.83
N HIS A 77 9.25 -20.98 -8.58
CA HIS A 77 8.42 -21.60 -9.60
C HIS A 77 7.16 -20.76 -9.82
N VAL A 78 7.06 -20.20 -11.02
CA VAL A 78 5.97 -19.34 -11.46
C VAL A 78 5.40 -19.94 -12.73
N ASP A 79 4.12 -20.30 -12.69
CA ASP A 79 3.35 -20.79 -13.85
C ASP A 79 4.08 -21.92 -14.62
N GLY A 80 4.65 -22.88 -13.88
CA GLY A 80 5.36 -24.04 -14.42
C GLY A 80 6.82 -23.80 -14.85
N ARG A 81 7.37 -22.61 -14.62
CA ARG A 81 8.76 -22.26 -14.94
C ARG A 81 9.55 -21.98 -13.67
N GLU A 82 10.78 -22.46 -13.62
CA GLU A 82 11.71 -22.23 -12.51
C GLU A 82 12.63 -21.04 -12.80
N PHE A 83 12.84 -20.19 -11.79
CA PHE A 83 13.74 -19.05 -11.86
C PHE A 83 14.72 -19.06 -10.68
N PRO A 84 16.02 -18.82 -10.89
CA PRO A 84 16.95 -18.61 -9.80
C PRO A 84 16.64 -17.29 -9.09
N VAL A 85 16.61 -17.32 -7.76
CA VAL A 85 16.26 -16.17 -6.93
C VAL A 85 17.21 -15.97 -5.76
N GLU A 86 17.31 -14.71 -5.34
CA GLU A 86 17.77 -14.30 -4.02
C GLU A 86 16.55 -13.82 -3.23
N VAL A 87 16.33 -14.39 -2.06
CA VAL A 87 15.23 -14.03 -1.16
C VAL A 87 15.82 -13.40 0.09
N SER A 88 15.24 -12.28 0.51
CA SER A 88 15.59 -11.63 1.76
C SER A 88 14.34 -11.35 2.60
N ALA A 89 14.46 -11.41 3.91
CA ALA A 89 13.47 -10.83 4.81
C ALA A 89 13.40 -9.30 4.62
N LYS A 90 12.22 -8.71 4.85
CA LYS A 90 11.98 -7.27 4.78
C LYS A 90 10.96 -6.84 5.84
N GLY A 91 10.73 -5.53 5.91
CA GLY A 91 9.88 -4.91 6.93
C GLY A 91 10.70 -4.55 8.16
N LYS A 92 10.18 -3.62 8.96
CA LYS A 92 10.75 -3.25 10.26
C LYS A 92 10.05 -4.05 11.35
N PHE A 93 8.81 -3.67 11.64
CA PHE A 93 8.00 -4.32 12.66
C PHE A 93 7.84 -5.84 12.42
N ARG A 94 7.37 -6.22 11.24
CA ARG A 94 7.16 -7.64 10.89
C ARG A 94 8.45 -8.48 10.89
N PHE A 95 9.61 -7.85 10.83
CA PHE A 95 10.89 -8.57 10.93
C PHE A 95 11.16 -9.03 12.37
N GLU A 96 10.81 -8.19 13.34
CA GLU A 96 10.99 -8.43 14.77
C GLU A 96 9.88 -9.30 15.35
N GLU A 97 8.68 -9.26 14.74
CA GLU A 97 7.45 -9.72 15.37
C GLU A 97 6.80 -10.94 14.74
N CYS A 98 7.19 -11.31 13.51
CA CYS A 98 6.58 -12.43 12.79
C CYS A 98 7.52 -13.62 12.71
N SER A 99 7.01 -14.81 13.04
CA SER A 99 7.69 -16.08 12.79
C SER A 99 7.92 -16.35 11.31
N MET A 100 7.05 -15.81 10.45
CA MET A 100 7.25 -15.74 9.01
C MET A 100 7.42 -14.28 8.59
N ARG A 101 8.64 -13.90 8.24
CA ARG A 101 8.96 -12.52 7.82
C ARG A 101 8.47 -12.26 6.38
N PRO A 102 7.98 -11.04 6.06
CA PRO A 102 7.70 -10.68 4.68
C PRO A 102 8.94 -10.80 3.80
N LEU A 103 8.74 -11.12 2.51
CA LEU A 103 9.82 -11.48 1.62
C LEU A 103 10.02 -10.44 0.50
N SER A 104 11.29 -10.18 0.20
CA SER A 104 11.74 -9.55 -1.03
C SER A 104 12.37 -10.63 -1.91
N VAL A 105 11.78 -10.90 -3.07
CA VAL A 105 12.26 -11.93 -4.01
C VAL A 105 12.90 -11.24 -5.20
N LYS A 106 14.21 -11.44 -5.40
CA LYS A 106 14.97 -10.93 -6.53
C LYS A 106 15.26 -12.06 -7.51
N ILE A 107 14.67 -11.99 -8.70
CA ILE A 107 14.93 -12.94 -9.80
C ILE A 107 16.26 -12.59 -10.45
N LEU A 108 17.17 -13.56 -10.48
CA LEU A 108 18.55 -13.40 -10.96
C LEU A 108 18.67 -13.55 -12.48
N ALA A 109 17.69 -14.17 -13.11
CA ALA A 109 17.59 -14.36 -14.55
C ALA A 109 16.58 -13.40 -15.21
N ASP A 110 16.28 -13.65 -16.48
CA ASP A 110 15.13 -13.04 -17.12
C ASP A 110 13.84 -13.47 -16.43
N THR A 111 13.02 -12.48 -16.12
CA THR A 111 11.83 -12.63 -15.30
C THR A 111 10.58 -12.72 -16.20
N PRO A 112 9.59 -13.56 -15.86
CA PRO A 112 8.33 -13.65 -16.61
C PRO A 112 7.50 -12.36 -16.50
N PHE A 113 7.91 -11.49 -15.58
CA PHE A 113 7.25 -10.24 -15.18
C PHE A 113 7.78 -9.00 -15.91
N GLY A 114 8.62 -9.17 -16.93
CA GLY A 114 9.26 -8.06 -17.65
C GLY A 114 10.34 -7.33 -16.85
N LYS A 115 11.03 -6.36 -17.47
CA LYS A 115 12.25 -5.73 -16.92
C LYS A 115 12.09 -5.16 -15.49
N LYS A 116 10.89 -4.73 -15.12
CA LYS A 116 10.59 -4.12 -13.81
C LYS A 116 10.19 -5.15 -12.73
N GLY A 117 9.92 -6.40 -13.11
CA GLY A 117 9.58 -7.49 -12.19
C GLY A 117 10.79 -8.33 -11.75
N LYS A 118 12.01 -7.77 -11.79
CA LYS A 118 13.22 -8.44 -11.25
C LYS A 118 13.25 -8.48 -9.72
N LYS A 119 12.56 -7.56 -9.05
CA LYS A 119 12.42 -7.54 -7.59
C LYS A 119 10.94 -7.46 -7.23
N LEU A 120 10.44 -8.49 -6.57
CA LEU A 120 9.04 -8.63 -6.18
C LEU A 120 8.91 -8.40 -4.69
N ARG A 121 7.88 -7.65 -4.31
CA ARG A 121 7.46 -7.47 -2.91
C ARG A 121 6.38 -8.50 -2.63
N LEU A 122 6.69 -9.49 -1.80
CA LEU A 122 5.75 -10.53 -1.42
C LEU A 122 5.31 -10.31 0.02
N THR A 123 4.03 -10.00 0.21
CA THR A 123 3.43 -9.90 1.53
C THR A 123 2.91 -11.29 1.91
N THR A 124 3.48 -11.84 2.98
CA THR A 124 3.16 -13.17 3.51
C THR A 124 2.37 -13.04 4.81
N VAL A 125 1.78 -14.16 5.25
CA VAL A 125 1.17 -14.25 6.58
C VAL A 125 2.19 -13.87 7.66
N CYS A 126 1.74 -13.10 8.66
CA CYS A 126 2.50 -12.76 9.86
C CYS A 126 1.78 -13.35 11.07
N TYR A 127 2.46 -14.23 11.79
CA TYR A 127 1.97 -14.84 13.03
C TYR A 127 3.14 -14.97 14.00
N ARG A 128 2.87 -14.85 15.30
CA ARG A 128 3.85 -15.12 16.38
C ARG A 128 3.84 -16.60 16.75
N GLU A 129 2.64 -17.13 16.98
CA GLU A 129 2.41 -18.52 17.37
C GLU A 129 1.61 -19.26 16.29
N THR A 130 1.83 -20.57 16.16
CA THR A 130 1.20 -21.37 15.10
C THR A 130 -0.32 -21.42 15.18
N ASP A 131 -0.89 -21.32 16.38
CA ASP A 131 -2.34 -21.35 16.59
C ASP A 131 -3.07 -20.13 15.99
N TRP A 132 -2.32 -19.09 15.64
CA TRP A 132 -2.84 -17.87 15.02
C TRP A 132 -2.80 -17.89 13.49
N ILE A 133 -2.35 -18.98 12.86
CA ILE A 133 -2.13 -19.03 11.42
C ILE A 133 -3.41 -18.72 10.61
N GLU A 134 -4.57 -19.24 11.02
CA GLU A 134 -5.82 -19.00 10.30
C GLU A 134 -6.29 -17.55 10.43
N GLN A 135 -6.12 -16.94 11.61
CA GLN A 135 -6.37 -15.51 11.78
C GLN A 135 -5.37 -14.66 10.97
N ALA A 136 -4.10 -15.05 10.91
CA ALA A 136 -3.08 -14.37 10.11
C ALA A 136 -3.39 -14.45 8.60
N LYS A 137 -3.86 -15.60 8.11
CA LYS A 137 -4.36 -15.76 6.74
C LYS A 137 -5.55 -14.85 6.47
N ARG A 138 -6.53 -14.79 7.39
CA ARG A 138 -7.68 -13.89 7.28
C ARG A 138 -7.24 -12.43 7.21
N ASN A 139 -6.36 -12.00 8.10
CA ASN A 139 -5.86 -10.62 8.13
C ASN A 139 -5.12 -10.23 6.86
N LEU A 140 -4.25 -11.11 6.36
CA LEU A 140 -3.57 -10.91 5.08
C LEU A 140 -4.57 -10.74 3.92
N LEU A 141 -5.60 -11.58 3.88
CA LEU A 141 -6.64 -11.48 2.85
C LEU A 141 -7.48 -10.21 3.01
N LYS A 142 -7.72 -9.73 4.24
CA LYS A 142 -8.37 -8.43 4.49
C LYS A 142 -7.48 -7.27 4.02
N GLU A 143 -6.16 -7.32 4.27
CA GLU A 143 -5.19 -6.35 3.73
C GLU A 143 -5.22 -6.32 2.19
N TYR A 144 -5.24 -7.50 1.55
CA TYR A 144 -5.41 -7.60 0.10
C TYR A 144 -6.75 -7.03 -0.37
N ALA A 145 -7.84 -7.29 0.36
CA ALA A 145 -9.17 -6.73 0.07
C ALA A 145 -9.18 -5.20 0.16
N VAL A 146 -8.50 -4.62 1.15
CA VAL A 146 -8.31 -3.16 1.25
C VAL A 146 -7.56 -2.63 0.03
N ASN A 147 -6.44 -3.24 -0.36
CA ASN A 147 -5.70 -2.84 -1.57
C ASN A 147 -6.62 -2.85 -2.81
N ARG A 148 -7.44 -3.90 -2.96
CA ARG A 148 -8.39 -4.04 -4.08
C ARG A 148 -9.50 -2.99 -4.04
N ALA A 149 -10.03 -2.66 -2.87
CA ALA A 149 -11.05 -1.62 -2.73
C ALA A 149 -10.49 -0.22 -3.00
N VAL A 150 -9.31 0.11 -2.47
CA VAL A 150 -8.66 1.41 -2.68
C VAL A 150 -8.32 1.63 -4.15
N ALA A 151 -8.00 0.58 -4.90
CA ALA A 151 -7.76 0.65 -6.34
C ALA A 151 -8.98 1.08 -7.18
N GLU A 152 -10.20 1.06 -6.60
CA GLU A 152 -11.43 1.51 -7.28
C GLU A 152 -11.70 3.02 -7.11
N LEU A 153 -10.91 3.69 -6.26
CA LEU A 153 -10.89 5.15 -6.12
C LEU A 153 -10.14 5.80 -7.29
N PRO A 154 -10.49 7.02 -7.70
CA PRO A 154 -9.82 7.70 -8.80
C PRO A 154 -8.34 7.98 -8.49
N GLY A 155 -7.48 7.83 -9.50
CA GLY A 155 -6.06 8.18 -9.45
C GLY A 155 -5.09 7.00 -9.26
N PRO A 156 -3.79 7.29 -9.07
CA PRO A 156 -2.77 6.26 -8.98
C PRO A 156 -2.94 5.41 -7.70
N HIS A 157 -2.72 4.11 -7.86
CA HIS A 157 -2.76 3.12 -6.79
C HIS A 157 -1.81 1.99 -7.13
N LEU A 158 -1.28 1.28 -6.12
CA LEU A 158 -0.46 0.09 -6.37
C LEU A 158 -1.32 -1.04 -6.94
N ALA A 159 -0.81 -1.70 -7.97
CA ALA A 159 -1.38 -2.96 -8.39
C ALA A 159 -0.97 -4.10 -7.43
N THR A 160 -1.90 -5.02 -7.17
CA THR A 160 -1.65 -6.20 -6.34
C THR A 160 -2.17 -7.48 -7.00
N ARG A 161 -1.55 -8.62 -6.68
CA ARG A 161 -1.97 -9.94 -7.17
C ARG A 161 -1.90 -10.97 -6.06
N LEU A 162 -3.04 -11.59 -5.75
CA LEU A 162 -3.12 -12.73 -4.83
C LEU A 162 -2.58 -14.00 -5.49
N ILE A 163 -1.83 -14.78 -4.73
CA ILE A 163 -1.32 -16.10 -5.09
C ILE A 163 -1.52 -17.07 -3.92
N ASN A 164 -1.57 -18.36 -4.21
CA ASN A 164 -1.34 -19.39 -3.21
C ASN A 164 0.15 -19.72 -3.19
N LEU A 165 0.84 -19.47 -2.09
CA LEU A 165 2.29 -19.62 -2.00
C LEU A 165 2.65 -20.88 -1.24
N ARG A 166 3.43 -21.75 -1.90
CA ARG A 166 4.09 -22.91 -1.29
C ARG A 166 5.52 -22.56 -0.97
N LEU A 167 5.86 -22.56 0.30
CA LEU A 167 7.23 -22.40 0.79
C LEU A 167 7.83 -23.79 0.99
N ARG A 168 8.98 -24.06 0.39
CA ARG A 168 9.71 -25.33 0.57
C ARG A 168 11.14 -25.12 1.04
N THR A 169 11.64 -26.05 1.85
CA THR A 169 13.06 -26.11 2.21
C THR A 169 13.92 -26.45 0.98
N PRO A 170 15.24 -26.25 1.02
CA PRO A 170 16.14 -26.65 -0.08
C PRO A 170 15.99 -28.13 -0.49
N GLU A 171 15.68 -29.00 0.47
CA GLU A 171 15.46 -30.44 0.29
C GLU A 171 14.10 -30.76 -0.35
N GLY A 172 13.22 -29.77 -0.46
CA GLY A 172 11.89 -29.91 -1.07
C GLY A 172 10.77 -30.23 -0.07
N GLU A 173 11.03 -30.21 1.23
CA GLU A 173 9.97 -30.39 2.23
C GLU A 173 9.05 -29.17 2.27
N LEU A 174 7.75 -29.39 2.47
CA LEU A 174 6.78 -28.29 2.59
C LEU A 174 7.00 -27.59 3.95
N TYR A 175 7.41 -26.32 3.89
CA TYR A 175 7.58 -25.46 5.06
C TYR A 175 6.25 -24.80 5.46
N LEU A 176 5.54 -24.22 4.49
CA LEU A 176 4.25 -23.56 4.70
C LEU A 176 3.48 -23.45 3.37
N GLU A 177 2.17 -23.63 3.41
CA GLU A 177 1.27 -23.26 2.30
C GLU A 177 0.25 -22.23 2.82
N ALA A 178 0.27 -21.04 2.24
CA ALA A 178 -0.59 -19.93 2.66
C ALA A 178 -0.84 -18.96 1.50
N PRO A 179 -1.95 -18.20 1.54
CA PRO A 179 -2.09 -17.03 0.68
C PRO A 179 -0.92 -16.07 0.86
N ALA A 180 -0.54 -15.41 -0.23
CA ALA A 180 0.37 -14.29 -0.27
C ALA A 180 -0.08 -13.34 -1.38
N PHE A 181 0.32 -12.08 -1.34
CA PHE A 181 0.10 -11.20 -2.49
C PHE A 181 1.35 -10.43 -2.88
N LEU A 182 1.46 -10.20 -4.18
CA LEU A 182 2.50 -9.40 -4.78
C LEU A 182 2.04 -7.95 -4.79
N GLY A 183 2.93 -7.04 -4.43
CA GLY A 183 2.73 -5.61 -4.62
C GLY A 183 3.59 -5.08 -5.77
N GLU A 184 3.02 -4.18 -6.56
CA GLU A 184 3.76 -3.35 -7.51
C GLU A 184 4.91 -2.61 -6.78
N SER A 185 6.06 -2.45 -7.44
CA SER A 185 7.11 -1.60 -6.87
C SER A 185 6.78 -0.14 -7.11
N ASP A 186 7.23 0.74 -6.22
CA ASP A 186 7.22 2.20 -6.39
C ASP A 186 7.72 2.65 -7.77
N LYS A 187 8.82 2.08 -8.26
CA LYS A 187 9.39 2.35 -9.59
C LYS A 187 8.50 1.88 -10.73
N ALA A 188 7.81 0.74 -10.56
CA ALA A 188 6.89 0.24 -11.56
C ALA A 188 5.64 1.12 -11.65
N LEU A 189 5.05 1.47 -10.51
CA LEU A 189 3.94 2.41 -10.39
C LEU A 189 4.30 3.77 -11.01
N ALA A 190 5.43 4.35 -10.59
CA ALA A 190 5.87 5.67 -11.07
C ALA A 190 5.93 5.68 -12.60
N SER A 191 6.63 4.70 -13.19
CA SER A 191 6.77 4.67 -14.64
C SER A 191 5.47 4.32 -15.37
N ARG A 192 4.52 3.61 -14.75
CA ARG A 192 3.18 3.39 -15.29
C ARG A 192 2.35 4.68 -15.36
N CYS A 193 2.63 5.61 -14.46
CA CYS A 193 1.97 6.91 -14.39
C CYS A 193 2.77 8.04 -15.05
N GLY A 194 3.85 7.75 -15.79
CA GLY A 194 4.70 8.80 -16.38
C GLY A 194 5.38 9.69 -15.33
N MET A 195 5.73 9.09 -14.19
CA MET A 195 6.27 9.75 -13.00
C MET A 195 7.57 9.10 -12.56
N ARG A 196 8.20 9.72 -11.58
CA ARG A 196 9.32 9.17 -10.81
C ARG A 196 9.00 9.16 -9.32
N VAL A 197 9.66 8.25 -8.59
CA VAL A 197 9.64 8.28 -7.13
C VAL A 197 10.40 9.53 -6.68
N ARG A 198 9.81 10.31 -5.77
CA ARG A 198 10.43 11.52 -5.22
C ARG A 198 11.73 11.16 -4.51
N GLU A 199 12.67 12.09 -4.52
CA GLU A 199 13.88 11.99 -3.70
C GLU A 199 13.56 11.94 -2.19
N GLU A 200 14.50 11.38 -1.43
CA GLU A 200 14.44 11.31 0.04
C GLU A 200 14.40 12.72 0.66
N VAL A 201 13.54 12.88 1.66
CA VAL A 201 13.45 14.11 2.45
C VAL A 201 14.35 14.00 3.67
N VAL A 202 15.15 15.03 3.89
CA VAL A 202 16.00 15.19 5.06
C VAL A 202 15.44 16.33 5.91
N HIS A 203 15.05 16.00 7.13
CA HIS A 203 14.64 16.96 8.14
C HIS A 203 15.87 17.47 8.90
N LYS A 204 16.08 18.79 8.95
CA LYS A 204 17.16 19.40 9.74
C LYS A 204 16.59 20.43 10.69
N TRP A 205 17.03 20.38 11.94
CA TRP A 205 16.71 21.41 12.92
C TRP A 205 17.39 22.73 12.57
N SER A 206 16.62 23.80 12.49
CA SER A 206 17.09 25.17 12.29
C SER A 206 17.10 25.90 13.62
N GLN A 207 18.28 26.22 14.15
CA GLN A 207 18.39 26.94 15.44
C GLN A 207 17.78 28.35 15.35
N GLU A 208 18.01 29.05 14.24
CA GLU A 208 17.50 30.41 14.00
C GLU A 208 15.97 30.44 13.96
N LYS A 209 15.36 29.55 13.16
CA LYS A 209 13.91 29.49 13.00
C LYS A 209 13.20 28.71 14.10
N ARG A 210 13.97 28.00 14.94
CA ARG A 210 13.47 27.06 15.97
C ARG A 210 12.42 26.09 15.42
N THR A 211 12.67 25.59 14.22
CA THR A 211 11.78 24.66 13.50
C THR A 211 12.59 23.67 12.69
N PHE A 212 11.97 22.56 12.27
CA PHE A 212 12.57 21.66 11.30
C PHE A 212 12.36 22.19 9.89
N GLU A 213 13.44 22.27 9.13
CA GLU A 213 13.44 22.58 7.71
C GLU A 213 13.56 21.29 6.90
N ARG A 214 12.85 21.25 5.77
CA ARG A 214 12.82 20.10 4.86
C ARG A 214 13.76 20.34 3.69
N PHE A 215 14.57 19.34 3.38
CA PHE A 215 15.48 19.34 2.25
C PHE A 215 15.29 18.08 1.43
N LEU A 216 15.59 18.14 0.14
CA LEU A 216 15.59 16.98 -0.74
C LEU A 216 17.03 16.54 -0.97
N ARG A 217 17.32 15.27 -0.70
CA ARG A 217 18.62 14.68 -0.97
C ARG A 217 18.75 14.35 -2.45
N GLN A 218 19.70 14.99 -3.11
CA GLN A 218 20.03 14.71 -4.51
C GLN A 218 20.90 13.44 -4.62
N SER A 219 21.03 12.91 -5.83
CA SER A 219 21.81 11.69 -6.09
C SER A 219 23.30 11.81 -5.75
N ASP A 220 23.86 13.03 -5.77
CA ASP A 220 25.23 13.34 -5.37
C ASP A 220 25.37 13.57 -3.85
N GLY A 221 24.29 13.40 -3.09
CA GLY A 221 24.23 13.61 -1.64
C GLY A 221 24.01 15.06 -1.22
N SER A 222 23.98 16.01 -2.15
CA SER A 222 23.69 17.42 -1.86
C SER A 222 22.22 17.60 -1.42
N LEU A 223 21.96 18.72 -0.75
CA LEU A 223 20.64 19.06 -0.22
C LEU A 223 20.12 20.32 -0.89
N ARG A 224 18.91 20.24 -1.45
CA ARG A 224 18.18 21.42 -1.92
C ARG A 224 16.99 21.72 -1.02
N PRO A 225 16.59 22.99 -0.85
CA PRO A 225 15.37 23.32 -0.12
C PRO A 225 14.16 22.58 -0.69
N TRP A 226 13.26 22.16 0.20
CA TRP A 226 11.96 21.66 -0.19
C TRP A 226 11.15 22.75 -0.89
N ASP A 227 10.72 22.48 -2.11
CA ASP A 227 9.97 23.40 -2.97
C ASP A 227 8.82 22.70 -3.73
N TYR A 228 8.40 21.54 -3.22
CA TYR A 228 7.26 20.80 -3.73
C TYR A 228 5.98 21.19 -2.98
N GLU A 229 4.85 21.06 -3.66
CA GLU A 229 3.51 21.18 -3.10
C GLU A 229 2.79 19.84 -3.21
N TYR A 230 1.94 19.48 -2.25
CA TYR A 230 1.11 18.29 -2.40
C TYR A 230 0.00 18.56 -3.41
N ASP A 231 -0.26 17.59 -4.29
CA ASP A 231 -1.43 17.64 -5.13
C ASP A 231 -2.70 17.50 -4.26
N PRO A 232 -3.66 18.44 -4.30
CA PRO A 232 -4.81 18.45 -3.39
C PRO A 232 -5.70 17.20 -3.50
N GLU A 233 -5.84 16.63 -4.71
CA GLU A 233 -6.63 15.41 -4.92
C GLU A 233 -5.90 14.20 -4.35
N ALA A 234 -4.58 14.13 -4.54
CA ALA A 234 -3.78 13.05 -3.97
C ALA A 234 -3.75 13.09 -2.43
N GLU A 235 -3.63 14.26 -1.83
CA GLU A 235 -3.70 14.46 -0.38
C GLU A 235 -5.08 14.07 0.16
N THR A 236 -6.15 14.53 -0.51
CA THR A 236 -7.52 14.16 -0.15
C THR A 236 -7.74 12.65 -0.21
N ARG A 237 -7.29 11.98 -1.28
CA ARG A 237 -7.39 10.52 -1.42
C ARG A 237 -6.58 9.78 -0.36
N MET A 238 -5.40 10.28 -0.03
CA MET A 238 -4.53 9.74 1.01
C MET A 238 -5.23 9.75 2.38
N GLU A 239 -5.73 10.91 2.79
CA GLU A 239 -6.48 11.09 4.03
C GLU A 239 -7.76 10.25 4.03
N PHE A 240 -8.53 10.31 2.94
CA PHE A 240 -9.77 9.56 2.81
C PHE A 240 -9.53 8.05 2.99
N THR A 241 -8.53 7.51 2.31
CA THR A 241 -8.17 6.09 2.37
C THR A 241 -7.81 5.67 3.78
N ASN A 242 -6.87 6.39 4.42
CA ASN A 242 -6.38 6.03 5.74
C ASN A 242 -7.45 6.18 6.82
N ARG A 243 -8.32 7.20 6.71
CA ARG A 243 -9.48 7.35 7.62
C ARG A 243 -10.48 6.21 7.43
N LEU A 244 -10.86 5.91 6.19
CA LEU A 244 -11.80 4.84 5.85
C LEU A 244 -11.41 3.48 6.44
N ILE A 245 -10.11 3.17 6.46
CA ILE A 245 -9.62 1.88 6.97
C ILE A 245 -9.16 1.96 8.44
N ASN A 246 -9.19 3.16 9.02
CA ASN A 246 -8.58 3.47 10.31
C ASN A 246 -7.11 3.01 10.38
N ASN A 247 -6.31 3.44 9.39
CA ASN A 247 -4.87 3.26 9.43
C ASN A 247 -4.28 4.26 10.41
N ILE A 248 -3.60 3.76 11.42
CA ILE A 248 -2.98 4.57 12.48
C ILE A 248 -1.47 4.74 12.27
N ASP A 249 -0.92 3.99 11.32
CA ASP A 249 0.51 3.94 11.03
C ASP A 249 0.76 4.63 9.69
N PHE A 250 0.22 5.83 9.48
CA PHE A 250 0.56 6.64 8.31
C PHE A 250 0.91 8.05 8.77
N LEU A 251 1.93 8.64 8.14
CA LEU A 251 2.33 10.01 8.43
C LEU A 251 2.97 10.62 7.19
N VAL A 252 2.27 11.58 6.59
CA VAL A 252 2.70 12.20 5.31
C VAL A 252 4.01 12.95 5.50
N GLU A 253 4.20 13.61 6.64
CA GLU A 253 5.40 14.39 6.97
C GLU A 253 6.66 13.52 7.12
N GLU A 254 6.49 12.26 7.51
CA GLU A 254 7.60 11.30 7.68
C GLU A 254 7.74 10.32 6.51
N ASP A 255 6.93 10.49 5.45
CA ASP A 255 6.77 9.53 4.34
C ASP A 255 6.48 8.10 4.81
N HIS A 256 5.84 7.95 5.97
CA HIS A 256 5.56 6.66 6.55
C HIS A 256 4.26 6.09 5.95
N ASN A 257 4.35 4.92 5.32
CA ASN A 257 3.27 4.28 4.56
C ASN A 257 2.70 5.16 3.42
N VAL A 258 3.59 5.97 2.85
CA VAL A 258 3.34 6.84 1.69
C VAL A 258 4.35 6.57 0.57
N ILE A 259 3.90 6.41 -0.68
CA ILE A 259 4.78 6.49 -1.86
C ILE A 259 4.61 7.89 -2.48
N PRO A 260 5.58 8.81 -2.31
CA PRO A 260 5.54 10.11 -2.95
C PRO A 260 6.04 9.99 -4.40
N LEU A 261 5.16 10.31 -5.35
CA LEU A 261 5.49 10.40 -6.77
C LEU A 261 5.51 11.85 -7.23
N VAL A 262 6.36 12.14 -8.20
CA VAL A 262 6.41 13.45 -8.85
C VAL A 262 6.44 13.27 -10.37
N PRO A 263 5.84 14.19 -11.15
CA PRO A 263 5.93 14.16 -12.60
C PRO A 263 7.38 14.13 -13.10
N GLU A 264 7.61 13.52 -14.26
CA GLU A 264 8.93 13.59 -14.92
C GLU A 264 9.27 15.02 -15.37
N ASN A 265 8.25 15.84 -15.66
CA ASN A 265 8.43 17.25 -15.96
C ASN A 265 8.86 18.02 -14.71
N ALA A 266 10.13 18.43 -14.65
CA ALA A 266 10.71 19.16 -13.53
C ALA A 266 10.05 20.54 -13.24
N ALA A 267 9.26 21.08 -14.17
CA ALA A 267 8.47 22.29 -13.93
C ALA A 267 7.23 22.04 -13.06
N ASP A 268 6.69 20.81 -13.08
CA ASP A 268 5.58 20.43 -12.21
C ASP A 268 6.14 19.91 -10.88
N ARG A 269 5.96 20.73 -9.84
CA ARG A 269 6.45 20.45 -8.49
C ARG A 269 5.35 19.90 -7.58
N ARG A 270 4.31 19.29 -8.14
CA ARG A 270 3.30 18.60 -7.36
C ARG A 270 3.77 17.20 -6.96
N ILE A 271 3.44 16.82 -5.72
CA ILE A 271 3.65 15.48 -5.20
C ILE A 271 2.31 14.75 -5.13
N PHE A 272 2.30 13.55 -5.70
CA PHE A 272 1.19 12.61 -5.65
C PHE A 272 1.46 11.58 -4.57
N LEU A 273 0.68 11.65 -3.50
CA LEU A 273 0.77 10.75 -2.34
C LEU A 273 -0.04 9.49 -2.63
N ILE A 274 0.62 8.33 -2.59
CA ILE A 274 -0.02 7.03 -2.80
C ILE A 274 -0.01 6.26 -1.48
N PRO A 275 -1.18 5.95 -0.89
CA PRO A 275 -1.26 5.14 0.32
C PRO A 275 -0.78 3.70 0.04
N TYR A 276 -0.03 3.11 0.97
CA TYR A 276 0.36 1.71 0.92
C TYR A 276 0.55 1.14 2.34
N ASP A 277 0.81 -0.18 2.45
CA ASP A 277 1.02 -0.90 3.72
C ASP A 277 -0.16 -0.77 4.70
N PHE A 278 -1.22 -1.54 4.44
CA PHE A 278 -2.51 -1.40 5.14
C PHE A 278 -2.69 -2.39 6.30
N ASP A 279 -1.60 -2.98 6.77
CA ASP A 279 -1.63 -4.05 7.74
C ASP A 279 -1.94 -3.59 9.16
N LEU A 280 -1.52 -2.37 9.49
CA LEU A 280 -1.84 -1.64 10.71
C LEU A 280 -3.11 -0.78 10.54
N SER A 281 -4.12 -1.36 9.89
CA SER A 281 -5.46 -0.79 9.80
C SER A 281 -6.48 -1.64 10.55
N GLN A 282 -7.49 -0.99 11.14
CA GLN A 282 -8.57 -1.71 11.82
C GLN A 282 -9.39 -2.55 10.82
N ALA A 283 -9.50 -2.07 9.57
CA ALA A 283 -10.13 -2.83 8.49
C ALA A 283 -9.38 -4.13 8.18
N ALA A 284 -8.04 -4.13 8.16
CA ALA A 284 -7.24 -5.35 7.95
C ALA A 284 -7.17 -6.24 9.21
N GLY A 285 -7.31 -5.65 10.40
CA GLY A 285 -7.34 -6.36 11.67
C GLY A 285 -5.95 -6.80 12.16
N GLY A 286 -4.93 -5.96 11.97
CA GLY A 286 -3.57 -6.23 12.44
C GLY A 286 -3.55 -6.77 13.88
N THR A 287 -3.02 -8.00 14.06
CA THR A 287 -3.12 -8.77 15.33
C THR A 287 -2.18 -8.29 16.42
N TYR A 288 -1.26 -7.40 16.08
CA TYR A 288 -0.18 -6.95 16.95
C TYR A 288 -0.38 -5.52 17.46
N TYR A 289 -1.53 -4.90 17.17
CA TYR A 289 -1.91 -3.60 17.71
C TYR A 289 -3.35 -3.60 18.19
N ALA A 290 -3.61 -3.02 19.36
CA ALA A 290 -4.96 -2.83 19.87
C ALA A 290 -5.52 -1.48 19.37
N PHE A 291 -6.42 -1.52 18.40
CA PHE A 291 -7.10 -0.31 17.92
C PHE A 291 -8.05 0.25 18.98
N GLN A 292 -8.01 1.56 19.18
CA GLN A 292 -9.03 2.29 19.95
C GLN A 292 -10.17 2.71 19.03
N GLY A 293 -11.39 2.75 19.58
CA GLY A 293 -12.59 3.13 18.83
C GLY A 293 -13.18 1.99 18.00
N GLY A 294 -14.47 2.11 17.68
CA GLY A 294 -15.20 1.16 16.84
C GLY A 294 -15.47 1.70 15.44
N ALA A 295 -15.85 0.81 14.51
CA ALA A 295 -16.20 1.18 13.13
C ALA A 295 -17.23 2.33 13.05
N ALA A 296 -18.19 2.37 13.98
CA ALA A 296 -19.22 3.41 14.00
C ALA A 296 -18.67 4.80 14.42
N GLU A 297 -17.69 4.84 15.32
CA GLU A 297 -17.05 6.09 15.73
C GLU A 297 -16.15 6.62 14.60
N ASN A 298 -15.36 5.74 13.98
CA ASN A 298 -14.55 6.11 12.83
C ASN A 298 -15.45 6.61 11.67
N ALA A 299 -16.54 5.91 11.35
CA ALA A 299 -17.45 6.33 10.30
C ALA A 299 -18.06 7.72 10.55
N LYS A 300 -18.39 8.06 11.80
CA LYS A 300 -18.84 9.42 12.17
C LYS A 300 -17.72 10.44 11.97
N ALA A 301 -16.50 10.12 12.38
CA ALA A 301 -15.35 11.00 12.20
C ALA A 301 -15.02 11.22 10.71
N LEU A 302 -15.08 10.16 9.89
CA LEU A 302 -14.94 10.25 8.44
C LEU A 302 -16.03 11.13 7.84
N ALA A 303 -17.29 10.90 8.19
CA ALA A 303 -18.42 11.68 7.67
C ALA A 303 -18.37 13.16 8.05
N ALA A 304 -17.85 13.49 9.23
CA ALA A 304 -17.64 14.87 9.67
C ALA A 304 -16.46 15.55 8.94
N TRP A 305 -15.44 14.79 8.55
CA TRP A 305 -14.27 15.28 7.82
C TRP A 305 -14.54 15.43 6.31
N VAL A 306 -15.31 14.53 5.72
CA VAL A 306 -15.57 14.49 4.27
C VAL A 306 -16.46 15.65 3.82
N GLY A 307 -15.97 16.42 2.83
CA GLY A 307 -16.73 17.42 2.10
C GLY A 307 -17.69 16.81 1.06
N GLY A 308 -18.60 17.62 0.52
CA GLY A 308 -19.65 17.14 -0.39
C GLY A 308 -19.13 16.49 -1.68
N ALA A 309 -18.04 17.02 -2.28
CA ALA A 309 -17.46 16.46 -3.49
C ALA A 309 -16.79 15.09 -3.23
N GLN A 310 -15.99 15.00 -2.17
CA GLN A 310 -15.30 13.77 -1.76
C GLN A 310 -16.29 12.67 -1.38
N ARG A 311 -17.38 13.03 -0.69
CA ARG A 311 -18.48 12.12 -0.38
C ARG A 311 -19.03 11.47 -1.64
N LYS A 312 -19.29 12.26 -2.67
CA LYS A 312 -19.82 11.78 -3.95
C LYS A 312 -18.86 10.81 -4.62
N GLU A 313 -17.56 11.12 -4.68
CA GLU A 313 -16.56 10.23 -5.29
C GLU A 313 -16.52 8.86 -4.61
N PHE A 314 -16.55 8.82 -3.27
CA PHE A 314 -16.62 7.55 -2.56
C PHE A 314 -17.92 6.80 -2.84
N LEU A 315 -19.07 7.47 -2.76
CA LEU A 315 -20.37 6.83 -3.01
C LEU A 315 -20.47 6.30 -4.45
N ASP A 316 -19.90 7.00 -5.42
CA ASP A 316 -19.81 6.57 -6.82
C ASP A 316 -18.85 5.38 -7.02
N ALA A 317 -17.80 5.28 -6.19
CA ALA A 317 -16.87 4.15 -6.19
C ALA A 317 -17.38 2.94 -5.40
N TRP A 318 -18.27 3.16 -4.42
CA TRP A 318 -18.70 2.16 -3.46
C TRP A 318 -19.21 0.86 -4.08
N PRO A 319 -20.06 0.84 -5.12
CA PRO A 319 -20.47 -0.41 -5.76
C PRO A 319 -19.29 -1.23 -6.31
N ARG A 320 -18.28 -0.57 -6.87
CA ARG A 320 -17.06 -1.23 -7.39
C ARG A 320 -16.18 -1.71 -6.24
N MET A 321 -15.98 -0.89 -5.22
CA MET A 321 -15.24 -1.27 -4.01
C MET A 321 -15.86 -2.50 -3.35
N ARG A 322 -17.19 -2.51 -3.17
CA ARG A 322 -17.93 -3.64 -2.62
C ARG A 322 -17.74 -4.89 -3.46
N SER A 323 -17.86 -4.79 -4.78
CA SER A 323 -17.60 -5.92 -5.69
C SER A 323 -16.17 -6.44 -5.54
N ALA A 324 -15.18 -5.55 -5.44
CA ALA A 324 -13.79 -5.91 -5.20
C ALA A 324 -13.60 -6.65 -3.86
N LEU A 325 -14.22 -6.17 -2.77
CA LEU A 325 -14.21 -6.84 -1.46
C LEU A 325 -14.87 -8.23 -1.52
N GLU A 326 -16.02 -8.34 -2.19
CA GLU A 326 -16.77 -9.60 -2.30
C GLU A 326 -16.04 -10.67 -3.12
N SER A 327 -15.15 -10.25 -4.02
CA SER A 327 -14.34 -11.12 -4.89
C SER A 327 -13.14 -11.78 -4.21
N VAL A 328 -12.71 -11.27 -3.04
CA VAL A 328 -11.58 -11.85 -2.31
C VAL A 328 -12.01 -13.16 -1.64
N PRO A 329 -11.20 -14.23 -1.71
CA PRO A 329 -11.53 -15.54 -1.12
C PRO A 329 -11.35 -15.55 0.41
N LEU A 330 -12.03 -14.65 1.11
CA LEU A 330 -12.12 -14.63 2.57
C LEU A 330 -13.01 -15.75 3.09
N ASP A 331 -12.69 -16.26 4.28
CA ASP A 331 -13.62 -17.11 5.02
C ASP A 331 -14.91 -16.33 5.40
N PRO A 332 -16.00 -17.01 5.80
CA PRO A 332 -17.26 -16.33 6.10
C PRO A 332 -17.14 -15.24 7.17
N GLN A 333 -16.25 -15.42 8.16
CA GLN A 333 -16.04 -14.44 9.22
C GLN A 333 -15.33 -13.18 8.67
N GLY A 334 -14.21 -13.34 7.98
CA GLY A 334 -13.47 -12.24 7.38
C GLY A 334 -14.29 -11.48 6.34
N LYS A 335 -15.11 -12.19 5.55
CA LYS A 335 -16.04 -11.55 4.61
C LYS A 335 -17.11 -10.73 5.32
N LYS A 336 -17.68 -11.24 6.42
CA LYS A 336 -18.62 -10.50 7.26
C LYS A 336 -17.94 -9.24 7.84
N GLU A 337 -16.79 -9.40 8.49
CA GLU A 337 -16.05 -8.29 9.13
C GLU A 337 -15.73 -7.16 8.14
N ILE A 338 -15.19 -7.47 6.96
CA ILE A 338 -14.78 -6.44 5.99
C ILE A 338 -15.99 -5.74 5.35
N LEU A 339 -17.06 -6.48 5.02
CA LEU A 339 -18.26 -5.89 4.41
C LEU A 339 -19.05 -5.06 5.43
N GLU A 340 -19.14 -5.51 6.68
CA GLU A 340 -19.74 -4.72 7.77
C GLU A 340 -18.95 -3.43 8.00
N TRP A 341 -17.61 -3.50 8.05
CA TRP A 341 -16.74 -2.33 8.20
C TRP A 341 -17.03 -1.27 7.14
N PHE A 342 -16.88 -1.60 5.86
CA PHE A 342 -17.09 -0.62 4.79
C PHE A 342 -18.56 -0.20 4.66
N GLY A 343 -19.50 -1.11 4.92
CA GLY A 343 -20.93 -0.79 4.89
C GLY A 343 -21.35 0.23 5.95
N ILE A 344 -20.73 0.21 7.13
CA ILE A 344 -20.94 1.24 8.18
C ILE A 344 -20.47 2.61 7.69
N HIS A 345 -19.32 2.68 7.02
CA HIS A 345 -18.79 3.95 6.48
C HIS A 345 -19.65 4.48 5.34
N ALA A 346 -20.11 3.62 4.43
CA ALA A 346 -21.02 4.02 3.35
C ALA A 346 -22.31 4.65 3.89
N ARG A 347 -22.96 4.01 4.87
CA ARG A 347 -24.16 4.58 5.51
C ARG A 347 -23.91 5.88 6.28
N GLY A 348 -22.69 6.09 6.79
CA GLY A 348 -22.34 7.35 7.45
C GLY A 348 -22.14 8.50 6.47
N LEU A 349 -21.87 8.19 5.19
CA LEU A 349 -21.65 9.15 4.12
C LEU A 349 -22.92 9.46 3.31
N GLU A 350 -23.92 8.59 3.32
CA GLU A 350 -25.30 8.91 2.90
C GLU A 350 -25.89 10.01 3.80
#